data_AF-A0A6G6ZBX6-F1
#
_entry.id   AF-A0A6G6ZBX6-F1
#
_cell.length_a   1.000
_cell.length_b   1.000
_cell.length_c   1.000
_cell.angle_alpha   90.00
_cell.angle_beta   90.00
_cell.angle_gamma   90.00
#
_symmetry.space_group_name_H-M   'P 1'
#
loop_
_entity.id
_entity.type
_entity.pdbx_description
1 polymer ?
#
loop_
_entity_poly.entity_id
_entity_poly.type
_entity_poly.pdbx_seq_one_letter_code
_entity_poly.pdbx_strand_id
1 'polypeptide(L)'
;MLDSPDRWPEGAGLYCTMNTGDRTVNHPRFQLQPLTNEQEDIEALALNILGLQFVLLLEPPDESKYPFLRGSRYRPGRITISYPASTNWLTMSWDDGRSHEALTVQFVQPISPP
;
A
#
# COMPACT_ATOMS: atom_id res chain seq x y z
N MET A 1 -2.56 -11.40 16.86
CA MET A 1 -2.93 -11.68 15.45
C MET A 1 -1.96 -10.99 14.51
N LEU A 2 -1.69 -9.69 14.71
CA LEU A 2 -0.58 -8.98 14.04
C LEU A 2 0.80 -9.63 14.30
N ASP A 3 0.98 -10.27 15.46
CA ASP A 3 2.25 -10.88 15.90
C ASP A 3 2.56 -12.24 15.23
N SER A 4 1.66 -12.76 14.40
CA SER A 4 1.83 -14.06 13.74
C SER A 4 1.25 -14.01 12.33
N PRO A 5 2.04 -13.54 11.33
CA PRO A 5 1.61 -13.43 9.94
C PRO A 5 1.06 -14.74 9.37
N ASP A 6 1.59 -15.88 9.81
CA ASP A 6 1.18 -17.23 9.40
C ASP A 6 -0.26 -17.59 9.80
N ARG A 7 -0.85 -16.82 10.73
CA ARG A 7 -2.22 -16.98 11.20
C ARG A 7 -3.19 -16.00 10.55
N TRP A 8 -2.72 -15.15 9.65
CA TRP A 8 -3.59 -14.20 8.97
C TRP A 8 -4.55 -14.95 8.05
N PRO A 9 -5.83 -14.56 8.00
CA PRO A 9 -6.76 -15.08 7.01
C PRO A 9 -6.20 -14.92 5.59
N GLU A 10 -6.57 -15.83 4.70
CA GLU A 10 -6.18 -15.71 3.29
C GLU A 10 -6.72 -14.41 2.71
N GLY A 11 -5.84 -13.58 2.13
CA GLY A 11 -6.20 -12.25 1.64
C GLY A 11 -6.07 -11.13 2.68
N ALA A 12 -5.84 -11.42 3.95
CA ALA A 12 -5.46 -10.37 4.90
C ALA A 12 -4.03 -9.89 4.63
N GLY A 13 -3.81 -8.58 4.74
CA GLY A 13 -2.50 -7.98 4.57
C GLY A 13 -2.54 -6.60 3.92
N LEU A 14 -1.41 -6.21 3.37
CA LEU A 14 -1.20 -4.87 2.85
C LEU A 14 -1.59 -4.78 1.38
N TYR A 15 -2.40 -3.79 1.06
CA TYR A 15 -2.85 -3.48 -0.30
C TYR A 15 -2.35 -2.10 -0.67
N CYS A 16 -1.64 -1.98 -1.80
CA CYS A 16 -1.38 -0.67 -2.40
C CYS A 16 -2.64 -0.23 -3.15
N THR A 17 -3.26 0.86 -2.72
CA THR A 17 -4.55 1.33 -3.26
C THR A 17 -4.39 2.22 -4.49
N MET A 18 -3.16 2.51 -4.88
CA MET A 18 -2.88 3.27 -6.10
C MET A 18 -3.02 2.39 -7.34
N ASN A 19 -3.73 2.91 -8.33
CA ASN A 19 -3.92 2.27 -9.62
C ASN A 19 -2.94 2.82 -10.67
N THR A 20 -2.81 2.07 -11.77
CA THR A 20 -2.02 2.53 -12.92
C THR A 20 -2.61 3.83 -13.47
N GLY A 21 -1.77 4.86 -13.59
CA GLY A 21 -2.17 6.19 -14.06
C GLY A 21 -2.44 7.19 -12.95
N ASP A 22 -2.60 6.74 -11.70
CA ASP A 22 -2.73 7.64 -10.55
C ASP A 22 -1.48 8.48 -10.37
N ARG A 23 -1.67 9.73 -9.96
CA ARG A 23 -0.59 10.67 -9.65
C ARG A 23 -0.46 10.81 -8.15
N THR A 24 0.78 10.85 -7.67
CA THR A 24 1.07 11.18 -6.28
C THR A 24 2.22 12.18 -6.17
N VAL A 25 2.30 12.81 -5.02
CA VAL A 25 3.36 13.73 -4.62
C VAL A 25 4.25 13.01 -3.63
N ASN A 26 5.52 12.82 -3.98
CA ASN A 26 6.50 12.33 -3.02
C ASN A 26 6.67 13.36 -1.89
N HIS A 27 6.47 12.91 -0.65
CA HIS A 27 6.69 13.72 0.54
C HIS A 27 7.26 12.86 1.68
N PRO A 28 8.13 13.37 2.54
CA PRO A 28 8.82 12.56 3.56
C PRO A 28 7.94 12.11 4.74
N ARG A 29 6.61 12.27 4.64
CA ARG A 29 5.68 11.90 5.70
C ARG A 29 5.44 10.39 5.73
N PHE A 30 5.34 9.87 6.94
CA PHE A 30 4.81 8.56 7.26
C PHE A 30 3.53 8.77 8.08
N GLN A 31 2.41 8.26 7.61
CA GLN A 31 1.11 8.44 8.28
C GLN A 31 0.46 7.10 8.50
N LEU A 32 -0.16 6.94 9.68
CA LEU A 32 -0.99 5.80 10.05
C LEU A 32 -2.35 6.35 10.47
N GLN A 33 -3.41 5.76 9.94
CA GLN A 33 -4.78 6.12 10.29
C GLN A 33 -5.60 4.85 10.49
N PRO A 34 -6.10 4.56 11.71
CA PRO A 34 -7.00 3.44 11.91
C PRO A 34 -8.31 3.70 11.16
N LEU A 35 -8.83 2.65 10.54
CA LEU A 35 -10.18 2.61 10.01
C LEU A 35 -11.01 1.75 10.95
N THR A 36 -12.16 2.28 11.37
CA THR A 36 -13.04 1.66 12.37
C THR A 36 -14.41 1.35 11.77
N ASN A 37 -15.04 0.30 12.28
CA ASN A 37 -16.45 0.00 11.98
C ASN A 37 -17.41 0.92 12.76
N GLU A 38 -18.72 0.68 12.64
CA GLU A 38 -19.77 1.42 13.37
C GLU A 38 -19.69 1.25 14.89
N GLN A 39 -19.03 0.19 15.37
CA GLN A 39 -18.80 -0.12 16.78
C GLN A 39 -17.47 0.47 17.30
N GLU A 40 -16.76 1.26 16.49
CA GLU A 40 -15.44 1.84 16.79
C GLU A 40 -14.30 0.82 16.89
N ASP A 41 -14.52 -0.44 16.50
CA ASP A 41 -13.46 -1.44 16.44
C ASP A 41 -12.56 -1.20 15.22
N ILE A 42 -11.24 -1.32 15.41
CA ILE A 42 -10.26 -1.20 14.32
C ILE A 42 -10.34 -2.44 13.42
N GLU A 43 -10.66 -2.20 12.16
CA GLU A 43 -10.81 -3.23 11.13
C GLU A 43 -9.67 -3.20 10.09
N ALA A 44 -9.08 -2.02 9.92
CA ALA A 44 -7.98 -1.80 8.99
C ALA A 44 -7.11 -0.62 9.42
N LEU A 45 -5.95 -0.49 8.79
CA LEU A 45 -5.03 0.62 8.99
C LEU A 45 -4.67 1.21 7.63
N ALA A 46 -5.03 2.46 7.38
CA ALA A 46 -4.54 3.19 6.23
C ALA A 46 -3.12 3.70 6.51
N LEU A 47 -2.23 3.55 5.51
CA LEU A 47 -0.85 4.00 5.58
C LEU A 47 -0.53 4.90 4.40
N ASN A 48 0.26 5.95 4.66
CA ASN A 48 0.91 6.73 3.62
C ASN A 48 2.43 6.71 3.84
N ILE A 49 3.16 6.25 2.84
CA ILE A 49 4.63 6.17 2.86
C ILE A 49 5.15 6.86 1.61
N LEU A 50 5.81 8.00 1.78
CA LEU A 50 6.39 8.74 0.64
C LEU A 50 5.37 9.14 -0.43
N GLY A 51 4.11 9.37 -0.04
CA GLY A 51 3.01 9.66 -0.96
C GLY A 51 2.31 8.42 -1.52
N LEU A 52 2.85 7.22 -1.31
CA LEU A 52 2.23 5.97 -1.70
C LEU A 52 1.18 5.57 -0.67
N GLN A 53 0.00 5.18 -1.16
CA GLN A 53 -1.15 4.86 -0.31
C GLN A 53 -1.33 3.36 -0.19
N PHE A 54 -1.51 2.91 1.05
CA PHE A 54 -1.77 1.52 1.37
C PHE A 54 -2.89 1.39 2.38
N VAL A 55 -3.49 0.20 2.43
CA VAL A 55 -4.36 -0.23 3.52
C VAL A 55 -3.92 -1.61 3.97
N LEU A 56 -3.68 -1.76 5.27
CA LEU A 56 -3.49 -3.05 5.94
C LEU A 56 -4.85 -3.53 6.42
N LEU A 57 -5.31 -4.64 5.85
CA LEU A 57 -6.55 -5.30 6.23
C LEU A 57 -6.25 -6.48 7.15
N LEU A 58 -7.01 -6.60 8.23
CA LEU A 58 -6.93 -7.73 9.16
C LEU A 58 -7.77 -8.95 8.69
N GLU A 59 -8.62 -8.72 7.70
CA GLU A 59 -9.51 -9.70 7.07
C GLU A 59 -9.39 -9.61 5.53
N PRO A 60 -9.94 -10.58 4.79
CA PRO A 60 -9.99 -10.49 3.34
C PRO A 60 -10.71 -9.22 2.85
N PRO A 61 -10.32 -8.65 1.70
CA PRO A 61 -10.92 -7.42 1.20
C PRO A 61 -12.40 -7.62 0.84
N ASP A 62 -13.24 -6.75 1.39
CA ASP A 62 -14.63 -6.59 0.98
C ASP A 62 -14.76 -5.32 0.13
N GLU A 63 -14.80 -5.47 -1.20
CA GLU A 63 -14.93 -4.36 -2.13
C GLU A 63 -16.30 -3.67 -2.10
N SER A 64 -17.31 -4.31 -1.49
CA SER A 64 -18.61 -3.67 -1.26
C SER A 64 -18.53 -2.65 -0.13
N LYS A 65 -17.72 -2.96 0.89
CA LYS A 65 -17.44 -2.10 2.04
C LYS A 65 -16.36 -1.05 1.74
N TYR A 66 -15.32 -1.43 0.98
CA TYR A 66 -14.23 -0.54 0.58
C TYR A 66 -14.04 -0.52 -0.94
N PRO A 67 -14.86 0.26 -1.68
CA PRO A 67 -14.74 0.34 -3.13
C PRO A 67 -13.37 0.81 -3.63
N PHE A 68 -12.62 1.56 -2.80
CA PHE A 68 -11.27 2.02 -3.11
C PHE A 68 -10.22 0.89 -3.16
N LEU A 69 -10.55 -0.32 -2.72
CA LEU A 69 -9.69 -1.50 -2.86
C LEU A 69 -9.74 -2.12 -4.26
N ARG A 70 -10.68 -1.71 -5.13
CA ARG A 70 -10.75 -2.23 -6.49
C ARG A 70 -9.48 -1.95 -7.27
N GLY A 71 -8.90 -3.01 -7.84
CA GLY A 71 -7.63 -2.92 -8.57
C GLY A 71 -6.39 -2.75 -7.70
N SER A 72 -6.57 -2.72 -6.37
CA SER A 72 -5.46 -2.61 -5.43
C SER A 72 -4.52 -3.81 -5.55
N ARG A 73 -3.24 -3.55 -5.27
CA ARG A 73 -2.18 -4.54 -5.43
C ARG A 73 -1.84 -5.14 -4.07
N TYR A 74 -2.19 -6.41 -3.92
CA TYR A 74 -1.93 -7.19 -2.72
C TYR A 74 -0.43 -7.47 -2.57
N ARG A 75 0.12 -7.15 -1.38
CA ARG A 75 1.49 -7.44 -0.94
C ARG A 75 2.56 -7.19 -2.00
N PRO A 76 2.77 -5.96 -2.48
CA PRO A 76 3.82 -5.72 -3.48
C PRO A 76 5.19 -6.10 -2.91
N GLY A 77 6.06 -6.71 -3.73
CA GLY A 77 7.41 -7.11 -3.31
C GLY A 77 8.45 -6.00 -3.51
N ARG A 78 8.19 -5.11 -4.47
CA ARG A 78 9.07 -3.97 -4.78
C ARG A 78 8.26 -2.83 -5.35
N ILE A 79 8.68 -1.61 -5.07
CA ILE A 79 8.19 -0.39 -5.72
C ILE A 79 9.38 0.28 -6.37
N THR A 80 9.42 0.22 -7.70
CA THR A 80 10.46 0.82 -8.53
C THR A 80 10.05 2.24 -8.88
N ILE A 81 10.91 3.21 -8.61
CA ILE A 81 10.69 4.63 -8.90
C ILE A 81 11.67 5.02 -10.02
N SER A 82 11.13 5.25 -11.22
CA SER A 82 11.91 5.59 -12.41
C SER A 82 11.99 7.09 -12.58
N TYR A 83 13.19 7.64 -12.49
CA TYR A 83 13.52 9.03 -12.84
C TYR A 83 14.19 9.09 -14.22
N PRO A 84 14.25 10.26 -14.88
CA PRO A 84 14.91 10.37 -16.18
C PRO A 84 16.38 9.92 -16.20
N ALA A 85 17.09 10.09 -15.09
CA ALA A 85 18.52 9.80 -14.98
C ALA A 85 18.87 8.68 -13.97
N SER A 86 17.90 8.13 -13.24
CA SER A 86 18.16 7.15 -12.19
C SER A 86 16.94 6.27 -11.91
N THR A 87 17.18 5.16 -11.23
CA THR A 87 16.11 4.30 -10.71
C THR A 87 16.36 4.06 -9.23
N ASN A 88 15.37 4.41 -8.42
CA ASN A 88 15.35 4.09 -6.99
C ASN A 88 14.34 2.96 -6.76
N TRP A 89 14.44 2.25 -5.64
CA TRP A 89 13.43 1.26 -5.29
C TRP A 89 13.24 1.13 -3.79
N LEU A 90 12.01 0.84 -3.40
CA LEU A 90 11.65 0.34 -2.08
C LEU A 90 11.40 -1.17 -2.21
N THR A 91 12.04 -1.99 -1.38
CA THR A 91 11.76 -3.44 -1.35
C THR A 91 10.95 -3.75 -0.10
N MET A 92 9.94 -4.59 -0.27
CA MET A 92 9.07 -5.08 0.80
C MET A 92 9.19 -6.60 0.82
N SER A 93 9.59 -7.14 1.97
CA SER A 93 9.77 -8.58 2.14
C SER A 93 8.60 -9.15 2.93
N TRP A 94 8.05 -10.25 2.44
CA TRP A 94 6.95 -10.97 3.07
C TRP A 94 7.45 -12.32 3.54
N ASP A 95 7.17 -12.66 4.79
CA ASP A 95 7.49 -13.96 5.37
C ASP A 95 6.35 -14.95 5.09
N ASP A 96 6.09 -15.22 3.81
CA ASP A 96 5.06 -16.17 3.35
C ASP A 96 5.60 -17.19 2.33
N GLY A 97 6.91 -17.13 2.05
CA GLY A 97 7.58 -18.00 1.08
C GLY A 97 7.16 -17.77 -0.38
N ARG A 98 6.39 -16.72 -0.69
CA ARG A 98 5.88 -16.43 -2.03
C ARG A 98 6.68 -15.33 -2.72
N SER A 99 6.69 -15.37 -4.05
CA SER A 99 7.17 -14.25 -4.86
C SER A 99 6.03 -13.24 -5.03
N HIS A 100 6.36 -11.96 -4.94
CA HIS A 100 5.40 -10.86 -5.00
C HIS A 100 5.73 -9.90 -6.14
N GLU A 101 4.70 -9.44 -6.85
CA GLU A 101 4.88 -8.57 -8.01
C GLU A 101 5.46 -7.20 -7.62
N ALA A 102 6.20 -6.60 -8.55
CA ALA A 102 6.70 -5.25 -8.41
C ALA A 102 5.69 -4.22 -8.95
N LEU A 103 5.65 -3.05 -8.32
CA LEU A 103 4.97 -1.85 -8.79
C LEU A 103 5.98 -0.90 -9.41
N THR A 104 5.57 -0.16 -10.43
CA THR A 104 6.41 0.86 -11.07
C THR A 104 5.73 2.23 -10.95
N VAL A 105 6.48 3.20 -10.45
CA VAL A 105 6.11 4.61 -10.37
C VAL A 105 7.04 5.38 -11.29
N GLN A 106 6.48 6.24 -12.12
CA GLN A 106 7.24 7.09 -13.04
C GLN A 106 7.28 8.51 -12.52
N PHE A 107 8.47 9.10 -12.51
CA PHE A 107 8.62 10.54 -12.29
C PHE A 107 7.98 11.29 -13.45
N VAL A 108 7.01 12.15 -13.15
CA VAL A 108 6.33 12.97 -14.14
C VAL A 108 6.95 14.36 -14.24
N GLN A 109 7.05 15.06 -13.11
CA GLN A 109 7.57 16.43 -13.05
C GLN A 109 7.99 16.82 -11.62
N PRO A 110 8.88 17.82 -11.47
CA PRO A 110 9.12 18.43 -10.17
C PRO A 110 7.91 19.24 -9.72
N ILE A 111 7.79 19.41 -8.42
CA ILE A 111 6.76 20.23 -7.77
C ILE A 111 7.51 21.39 -7.11
N SER A 112 7.12 22.62 -7.43
CA SER A 112 7.68 23.78 -6.74
C SER A 112 7.28 23.72 -5.27
N PRO A 113 8.22 23.93 -4.33
CA PRO A 113 7.84 24.10 -2.93
C PRO A 113 6.91 25.32 -2.80
N PRO A 114 5.94 25.28 -1.88
CA PRO A 114 5.09 26.43 -1.59
C PRO A 114 5.88 27.63 -1.05
#